data_AF-A0A160PGM8-F1
#
_entry.id   AF-A0A160PGM8-F1
#
_cell.length_a   1.000
_cell.length_b   1.000
_cell.length_c   1.000
_cell.angle_alpha   90.00
_cell.angle_beta   90.00
_cell.angle_gamma   90.00
#
_symmetry.space_group_name_H-M   'P 1'
#
loop_
_entity.id
_entity.type
_entity.pdbx_description
1 polymer ?
#
loop_
_entity_poly.entity_id
_entity_poly.type
_entity_poly.pdbx_seq_one_letter_code
_entity_poly.pdbx_strand_id
1 'polypeptide(L)'
;MRLSPVTAAMLATLLGGPLAAADRAPFETVGGWTVERRTGAAAAPACRMTRTEKDAQGEIAGLVIVSLDRGGLTLAVADRNWDFPAGARFSVPLLLDGRPAATTLIWTGDGQILRTALPETIVPDLLGARALALRFADGDMPLAVPDLAAAVAALRLCAAGPSSEPSVAAEPPLPPRARMAAYTVGLALQGVLRTCGAGATDAQREAVEAKMAALRPEMAPYEAAMRAQVTRSRGFTCPTADKEAEFQEALRRFITLSPDEFASAIDRQAEAAPGAPVTKP
;
A
#
# COMPACT_ATOMS: atom_id res chain seq x y z
N MET A 1 3.70 43.58 -19.30
CA MET A 1 4.94 43.22 -18.58
C MET A 1 5.44 41.91 -19.13
N ARG A 2 6.69 41.86 -19.58
CA ARG A 2 7.31 40.65 -20.16
C ARG A 2 7.55 39.65 -19.02
N LEU A 3 6.92 38.48 -19.09
CA LEU A 3 7.16 37.39 -18.16
C LEU A 3 8.54 36.79 -18.46
N SER A 4 9.40 36.77 -17.44
CA SER A 4 10.74 36.20 -17.48
C SER A 4 10.70 34.70 -17.82
N PRO A 5 11.66 34.19 -18.61
CA PRO A 5 11.76 32.76 -18.98
C PRO A 5 12.15 31.82 -17.82
N VAL A 6 12.24 32.34 -16.59
CA VAL A 6 12.71 31.61 -15.40
C VAL A 6 11.57 30.87 -14.70
N THR A 7 10.31 31.25 -14.89
CA THR A 7 9.15 30.57 -14.27
C THR A 7 8.67 29.34 -15.05
N ALA A 8 9.10 29.14 -16.30
CA ALA A 8 8.79 27.94 -17.07
C ALA A 8 9.59 26.71 -16.62
N ALA A 9 10.69 26.89 -15.87
CA ALA A 9 11.53 25.79 -15.42
C ALA A 9 11.09 25.15 -14.08
N MET A 10 10.30 25.84 -13.26
CA MET A 10 9.90 25.32 -11.94
C MET A 10 8.68 24.38 -11.97
N LEU A 11 7.80 24.48 -12.96
CA LEU A 11 6.68 23.55 -13.13
C LEU A 11 7.09 22.15 -13.63
N ALA A 12 8.33 21.99 -14.12
CA ALA A 12 8.88 20.70 -14.54
C ALA A 12 9.50 19.88 -13.39
N THR A 13 9.44 20.37 -12.15
CA THR A 13 10.07 19.69 -10.98
C THR A 13 9.07 19.13 -9.97
N LEU A 14 7.77 19.39 -10.12
CA LEU A 14 6.72 18.92 -9.21
C LEU A 14 5.92 17.72 -9.75
N LEU A 15 6.07 17.42 -11.04
CA LEU A 15 5.83 16.08 -11.58
C LEU A 15 7.21 15.44 -11.65
N GLY A 16 7.38 14.27 -11.05
CA GLY A 16 8.67 13.56 -10.97
C GLY A 16 9.49 13.72 -12.25
N GLY A 17 10.80 13.94 -12.09
CA GLY A 17 11.72 14.23 -13.18
C GLY A 17 11.64 13.24 -14.36
N PRO A 18 12.44 13.44 -15.43
CA PRO A 18 12.35 12.72 -16.70
C PRO A 18 12.53 11.18 -16.64
N LEU A 19 12.56 10.59 -15.45
CA LEU A 19 12.56 9.16 -15.17
C LEU A 19 11.20 8.59 -14.69
N ALA A 20 10.15 9.41 -14.44
CA ALA A 20 8.86 8.90 -13.94
C ALA A 20 7.78 8.65 -15.03
N ALA A 21 8.02 9.13 -16.25
CA ALA A 21 7.15 8.89 -17.41
C ALA A 21 7.73 7.87 -18.40
N ALA A 22 9.03 7.58 -18.34
CA ALA A 22 9.73 6.69 -19.27
C ALA A 22 9.40 5.19 -19.06
N ASP A 23 8.86 4.85 -17.88
CA ASP A 23 8.62 3.47 -17.46
C ASP A 23 7.14 3.04 -17.54
N ARG A 24 6.35 3.66 -18.42
CA ARG A 24 4.94 3.32 -18.60
C ARG A 24 4.61 3.13 -20.07
N ALA A 25 4.32 1.88 -20.42
CA ALA A 25 3.82 1.55 -21.75
C ALA A 25 2.29 1.74 -21.76
N PRO A 26 1.73 2.60 -22.63
CA PRO A 26 0.29 2.69 -22.79
C PRO A 26 -0.26 1.32 -23.26
N PHE A 27 -1.36 0.88 -22.67
CA PHE A 27 -2.05 -0.35 -23.08
C PHE A 27 -3.30 0.00 -23.89
N GLU A 28 -4.22 0.76 -23.31
CA GLU A 28 -5.47 1.16 -23.96
C GLU A 28 -6.13 2.33 -23.21
N THR A 29 -7.09 2.99 -23.86
CA THR A 29 -8.01 3.94 -23.21
C THR A 29 -9.44 3.41 -23.32
N VAL A 30 -10.14 3.25 -22.19
CA VAL A 30 -11.51 2.71 -22.14
C VAL A 30 -12.38 3.62 -21.27
N GLY A 31 -13.48 4.14 -21.80
CA GLY A 31 -14.43 4.94 -20.99
C GLY A 31 -13.84 6.18 -20.32
N GLY A 32 -12.77 6.77 -20.88
CA GLY A 32 -12.05 7.90 -20.27
C GLY A 32 -11.02 7.52 -19.20
N TRP A 33 -10.75 6.22 -19.02
CA TRP A 33 -9.63 5.68 -18.25
C TRP A 33 -8.44 5.42 -19.16
N THR A 34 -7.25 5.78 -18.70
CA THR A 34 -5.98 5.38 -19.33
C THR A 34 -5.45 4.14 -18.62
N VAL A 35 -5.31 3.03 -19.34
CA VAL A 35 -4.70 1.79 -18.85
C VAL A 35 -3.25 1.74 -19.31
N GLU A 36 -2.34 1.52 -18.37
CA GLU A 36 -0.90 1.53 -18.60
C GLU A 36 -0.24 0.34 -17.90
N ARG A 37 0.79 -0.20 -18.53
CA ARG A 37 1.67 -1.19 -17.94
C ARG A 37 2.92 -0.48 -17.41
N ARG A 38 3.27 -0.71 -16.14
CA ARG A 38 4.56 -0.26 -15.61
C ARG A 38 5.67 -1.16 -16.14
N THR A 39 6.65 -0.58 -16.84
CA THR A 39 7.89 -1.24 -17.28
C THR A 39 8.98 -1.03 -16.23
N GLY A 40 9.98 -1.91 -16.13
CA GLY A 40 11.17 -1.67 -15.29
C GLY A 40 11.07 -1.97 -13.78
N ALA A 41 9.99 -2.61 -13.29
CA ALA A 41 9.95 -3.10 -11.91
C ALA A 41 10.10 -4.63 -11.86
N ALA A 42 11.08 -5.12 -11.08
CA ALA A 42 11.45 -6.53 -10.92
C ALA A 42 10.36 -7.46 -10.34
N ALA A 43 9.10 -7.00 -10.21
CA ALA A 43 8.00 -7.77 -9.67
C ALA A 43 6.71 -7.52 -10.46
N ALA A 44 6.39 -8.47 -11.35
CA ALA A 44 5.16 -8.61 -12.14
C ALA A 44 4.74 -7.39 -13.00
N PRO A 45 4.03 -7.59 -14.12
CA PRO A 45 3.39 -6.48 -14.82
C PRO A 45 2.32 -5.85 -13.92
N ALA A 46 2.69 -4.82 -13.16
CA ALA A 46 1.75 -4.00 -12.42
C ALA A 46 1.05 -3.09 -13.43
N CYS A 47 -0.08 -3.57 -13.96
CA CYS A 47 -0.97 -2.71 -14.73
C CYS A 47 -1.75 -1.81 -13.78
N ARG A 48 -2.00 -0.60 -14.25
CA ARG A 48 -2.83 0.39 -13.57
C ARG A 48 -3.75 1.05 -14.56
N MET A 49 -4.90 1.48 -14.09
CA MET A 49 -5.79 2.37 -14.83
C MET A 49 -5.98 3.66 -14.04
N THR A 50 -5.96 4.79 -14.73
CA THR A 50 -6.08 6.12 -14.14
C THR A 50 -7.18 6.90 -14.83
N ARG A 51 -8.07 7.51 -14.04
CA ARG A 51 -9.02 8.52 -14.48
C ARG A 51 -8.60 9.86 -13.90
N THR A 52 -8.35 10.81 -14.79
CA THR A 52 -7.98 12.18 -14.42
C THR A 52 -9.19 13.10 -14.50
N GLU A 53 -9.41 13.85 -13.44
CA GLU A 53 -10.34 14.98 -13.41
C GLU A 53 -9.56 16.28 -13.54
N LYS A 54 -10.08 17.19 -14.37
CA LYS A 54 -9.51 18.51 -14.60
C LYS A 54 -10.49 19.58 -14.13
N ASP A 55 -9.96 20.67 -13.60
CA ASP A 55 -10.78 21.85 -13.30
C ASP A 55 -11.11 22.67 -14.57
N ALA A 56 -11.82 23.77 -14.37
CA ALA A 56 -12.21 24.68 -15.45
C ALA A 56 -11.01 25.31 -16.20
N GLN A 57 -9.83 25.32 -15.56
CA GLN A 57 -8.58 25.84 -16.12
C GLN A 57 -7.79 24.74 -16.87
N GLY A 58 -8.27 23.50 -16.84
CA GLY A 58 -7.62 22.36 -17.49
C GLY A 58 -6.50 21.71 -16.67
N GLU A 59 -6.32 22.16 -15.42
CA GLU A 59 -5.34 21.63 -14.47
C GLU A 59 -5.88 20.36 -13.80
N ILE A 60 -5.01 19.44 -13.42
CA ILE A 60 -5.41 18.21 -12.72
C ILE A 60 -5.95 18.59 -11.33
N ALA A 61 -7.24 18.31 -11.11
CA ALA A 61 -7.91 18.55 -9.84
C ALA A 61 -7.95 17.29 -8.98
N GLY A 62 -8.10 16.13 -9.62
CA GLY A 62 -8.15 14.84 -8.94
C GLY A 62 -7.79 13.67 -9.84
N LEU A 63 -7.48 12.55 -9.20
CA LEU A 63 -7.15 11.29 -9.86
C LEU A 63 -7.86 10.15 -9.14
N VAL A 64 -8.43 9.22 -9.91
CA VAL A 64 -8.80 7.90 -9.42
C VAL A 64 -7.88 6.90 -10.09
N ILE A 65 -7.18 6.10 -9.30
CA ILE A 65 -6.19 5.13 -9.74
C ILE A 65 -6.62 3.78 -9.23
N VAL A 66 -6.72 2.80 -10.13
CA VAL A 66 -6.92 1.40 -9.76
C VAL A 66 -5.73 0.60 -10.28
N SER A 67 -5.09 -0.15 -9.39
CA SER A 67 -3.96 -1.01 -9.73
C SER A 67 -4.32 -2.47 -9.46
N LEU A 68 -3.82 -3.37 -10.30
CA LEU A 68 -3.94 -4.80 -10.11
C LEU A 68 -2.54 -5.39 -9.89
N ASP A 69 -2.34 -6.01 -8.73
CA ASP A 69 -1.13 -6.74 -8.40
C ASP A 69 -1.47 -8.12 -7.79
N ARG A 70 -0.47 -8.83 -7.27
CA ARG A 70 -0.63 -10.17 -6.66
C ARG A 70 -1.58 -10.18 -5.45
N GLY A 71 -1.80 -9.03 -4.81
CA GLY A 71 -2.69 -8.84 -3.66
C GLY A 71 -4.11 -8.41 -4.04
N GLY A 72 -4.44 -8.36 -5.33
CA GLY A 72 -5.76 -7.98 -5.82
C GLY A 72 -5.82 -6.52 -6.28
N LEU A 73 -7.03 -5.94 -6.22
CA LEU A 73 -7.26 -4.56 -6.65
C LEU A 73 -6.92 -3.59 -5.52
N THR A 74 -6.18 -2.54 -5.85
CA THR A 74 -5.97 -1.38 -4.97
C THR A 74 -6.64 -0.16 -5.58
N LEU A 75 -7.42 0.56 -4.78
CA LEU A 75 -8.00 1.85 -5.14
C LEU A 75 -7.20 2.96 -4.47
N ALA A 76 -6.77 3.95 -5.25
CA ALA A 76 -6.21 5.19 -4.74
C ALA A 76 -6.94 6.38 -5.33
N VAL A 77 -7.21 7.36 -4.49
CA VAL A 77 -7.81 8.64 -4.86
C VAL A 77 -6.80 9.73 -4.51
N ALA A 78 -6.59 10.67 -5.41
CA ALA A 78 -5.78 11.85 -5.14
C ALA A 78 -6.61 13.10 -5.41
N ASP A 79 -6.48 14.09 -4.53
CA ASP A 79 -7.03 15.44 -4.68
C ASP A 79 -5.90 16.42 -4.37
N ARG A 80 -5.71 17.42 -5.22
CA ARG A 80 -4.61 18.39 -5.08
C ARG A 80 -4.67 19.18 -3.77
N ASN A 81 -5.84 19.28 -3.15
CA ASN A 81 -6.05 20.06 -1.95
C ASN A 81 -5.86 19.24 -0.66
N TRP A 82 -5.59 17.93 -0.77
CA TRP A 82 -5.38 17.08 0.39
C TRP A 82 -3.94 17.14 0.92
N ASP A 83 -3.80 16.99 2.23
CA ASP A 83 -2.51 16.83 2.91
C ASP A 83 -2.63 15.82 4.07
N PHE A 84 -2.78 14.55 3.74
CA PHE A 84 -2.82 13.48 4.73
C PHE A 84 -1.42 13.15 5.27
N PRO A 85 -1.26 12.93 6.59
CA PRO A 85 -0.02 12.43 7.14
C PRO A 85 0.38 11.09 6.54
N ALA A 86 1.65 10.96 6.15
CA ALA A 86 2.17 9.75 5.51
C ALA A 86 2.02 8.51 6.40
N GLY A 87 1.34 7.49 5.86
CA GLY A 87 1.09 6.22 6.54
C GLY A 87 -0.05 6.26 7.57
N ALA A 88 -0.72 7.41 7.76
CA ALA A 88 -1.86 7.50 8.66
C ALA A 88 -3.03 6.65 8.16
N ARG A 89 -3.76 6.04 9.10
CA ARG A 89 -4.88 5.14 8.82
C ARG A 89 -6.21 5.80 9.12
N PHE A 90 -7.17 5.59 8.23
CA PHE A 90 -8.45 6.28 8.23
C PHE A 90 -9.59 5.32 7.93
N SER A 91 -10.74 5.53 8.57
CA SER A 91 -11.99 4.84 8.24
C SER A 91 -12.86 5.79 7.44
N VAL A 92 -12.80 5.70 6.12
CA VAL A 92 -13.59 6.52 5.18
C VAL A 92 -14.57 5.59 4.47
N PRO A 93 -15.90 5.68 4.73
CA PRO A 93 -16.86 4.83 4.05
C PRO A 93 -16.84 5.07 2.54
N LEU A 94 -16.67 3.99 1.78
CA LEU A 94 -16.91 3.98 0.34
C LEU A 94 -18.41 3.78 0.12
N LEU A 95 -19.03 4.67 -0.65
CA LEU A 95 -20.43 4.63 -1.00
C LEU A 95 -20.59 4.06 -2.41
N LEU A 96 -21.44 3.05 -2.54
CA LEU A 96 -21.87 2.43 -3.77
C LEU A 96 -23.34 2.83 -3.99
N ASP A 97 -23.61 3.63 -5.02
CA ASP A 97 -24.95 4.19 -5.30
C ASP A 97 -25.56 4.89 -4.07
N GLY A 98 -24.74 5.65 -3.34
CA GLY A 98 -25.11 6.41 -2.15
C GLY A 98 -25.19 5.60 -0.84
N ARG A 99 -25.02 4.28 -0.89
CA ARG A 99 -25.04 3.40 0.30
C ARG A 99 -23.64 2.97 0.69
N PRO A 100 -23.28 2.95 1.98
CA PRO A 100 -22.00 2.40 2.41
C PRO A 100 -21.81 0.96 1.92
N ALA A 101 -20.62 0.65 1.45
CA ALA A 101 -20.22 -0.72 1.19
C ALA A 101 -20.35 -1.58 2.45
N ALA A 102 -20.68 -2.86 2.28
CA ALA A 102 -20.88 -3.79 3.40
C ALA A 102 -19.62 -4.00 4.24
N THR A 103 -18.44 -3.75 3.68
CA THR A 103 -17.15 -3.86 4.35
C THR A 103 -16.56 -2.49 4.63
N THR A 104 -16.17 -2.25 5.88
CA THR A 104 -15.40 -1.07 6.25
C THR A 104 -14.00 -1.16 5.65
N LEU A 105 -13.65 -0.20 4.79
CA LEU A 105 -12.33 -0.11 4.20
C LEU A 105 -11.42 0.74 5.08
N ILE A 106 -10.23 0.23 5.36
CA ILE A 106 -9.17 1.02 6.00
C ILE A 106 -8.33 1.68 4.91
N TRP A 107 -8.27 2.99 4.97
CA TRP A 107 -7.51 3.81 4.05
C TRP A 107 -6.19 4.21 4.66
N THR A 108 -5.18 4.39 3.82
CA THR A 108 -3.86 4.91 4.20
C THR A 108 -3.62 6.22 3.47
N GLY A 109 -3.38 7.30 4.21
CA GLY A 109 -3.03 8.60 3.65
C GLY A 109 -1.54 8.73 3.37
N ASP A 110 -1.19 9.51 2.34
CA ASP A 110 0.17 9.84 1.96
C ASP A 110 0.19 11.13 1.14
N GLY A 111 0.28 12.27 1.84
CA GLY A 111 0.15 13.60 1.24
C GLY A 111 -1.20 13.77 0.56
N GLN A 112 -1.18 14.00 -0.75
CA GLN A 112 -2.39 14.20 -1.56
C GLN A 112 -3.17 12.92 -1.88
N ILE A 113 -2.74 11.74 -1.39
CA ILE A 113 -3.28 10.45 -1.81
C ILE A 113 -3.92 9.73 -0.62
N LEU A 114 -5.09 9.15 -0.87
CA LEU A 114 -5.76 8.19 0.01
C LEU A 114 -5.86 6.85 -0.73
N ARG A 115 -5.32 5.77 -0.17
CA ARG A 115 -5.28 4.43 -0.80
C ARG A 115 -5.88 3.34 0.09
N THR A 116 -6.52 2.36 -0.52
CA THR A 116 -7.02 1.16 0.17
C THR A 116 -6.95 -0.06 -0.73
N ALA A 117 -6.72 -1.23 -0.14
CA ALA A 117 -6.89 -2.50 -0.84
C ALA A 117 -8.39 -2.83 -0.90
N LEU A 118 -8.86 -3.31 -2.05
CA LEU A 118 -10.25 -3.73 -2.23
C LEU A 118 -10.34 -5.25 -1.99
N PRO A 119 -11.02 -5.70 -0.93
CA PRO A 119 -11.26 -7.13 -0.71
C PRO A 119 -12.04 -7.74 -1.89
N GLU A 120 -11.77 -9.00 -2.26
CA GLU A 120 -12.48 -9.63 -3.39
C GLU A 120 -14.01 -9.63 -3.21
N THR A 121 -14.49 -9.61 -1.96
CA THR A 121 -15.90 -9.56 -1.62
C THR A 121 -16.60 -8.25 -2.04
N ILE A 122 -15.90 -7.12 -2.09
CA ILE A 122 -16.50 -5.82 -2.47
C ILE A 122 -16.48 -5.60 -3.99
N VAL A 123 -15.59 -6.29 -4.71
CA VAL A 123 -15.32 -6.03 -6.13
C VAL A 123 -16.59 -6.18 -6.99
N PRO A 124 -17.42 -7.24 -6.86
CA PRO A 124 -18.64 -7.35 -7.67
C PRO A 124 -19.59 -6.17 -7.49
N ASP A 125 -19.84 -5.76 -6.25
CA ASP A 125 -20.74 -4.64 -5.95
C ASP A 125 -20.16 -3.31 -6.47
N LEU A 126 -18.85 -3.11 -6.34
CA LEU A 126 -18.15 -1.93 -6.84
C LEU A 126 -18.21 -1.82 -8.37
N LEU A 127 -18.08 -2.95 -9.09
CA LEU A 127 -18.20 -2.97 -10.54
C LEU A 127 -19.65 -2.83 -11.04
N GLY A 128 -20.63 -3.18 -10.20
CA GLY A 128 -22.05 -2.99 -10.48
C GLY A 128 -22.58 -1.59 -10.16
N ALA A 129 -21.85 -0.81 -9.35
CA ALA A 129 -22.26 0.52 -8.93
C ALA A 129 -22.21 1.53 -10.09
N ARG A 130 -23.21 2.41 -10.14
CA ARG A 130 -23.28 3.52 -11.12
C ARG A 130 -22.61 4.79 -10.59
N ALA A 131 -22.61 4.97 -9.28
CA ALA A 131 -21.97 6.08 -8.61
C ALA A 131 -21.09 5.59 -7.46
N LEU A 132 -19.88 6.13 -7.38
CA LEU A 132 -18.97 5.95 -6.26
C LEU A 132 -18.74 7.28 -5.56
N ALA A 133 -18.65 7.26 -4.24
CA ALA A 133 -18.26 8.42 -3.45
C ALA A 133 -17.52 8.01 -2.17
N LEU A 134 -16.68 8.90 -1.65
CA LEU A 134 -16.08 8.77 -0.33
C LEU A 134 -16.84 9.65 0.66
N ARG A 135 -17.26 9.10 1.79
CA ARG A 135 -17.95 9.85 2.84
C ARG A 135 -16.95 10.42 3.85
N PHE A 136 -16.84 11.74 3.90
CA PHE A 136 -16.12 12.48 4.93
C PHE A 136 -17.11 13.15 5.89
N ALA A 137 -16.61 13.67 7.01
CA ALA A 137 -17.45 14.36 8.00
C ALA A 137 -18.13 15.63 7.44
N ASP A 138 -17.49 16.29 6.47
CA ASP A 138 -17.92 17.51 5.81
C ASP A 138 -18.73 17.28 4.53
N GLY A 139 -18.89 16.02 4.10
CA GLY A 139 -19.75 15.65 2.98
C GLY A 139 -19.29 14.42 2.20
N ASP A 140 -20.11 14.04 1.23
CA ASP A 140 -19.79 12.96 0.28
C ASP A 140 -19.02 13.55 -0.90
N MET A 141 -17.84 12.98 -1.18
CA MET A 141 -17.01 13.35 -2.33
C MET A 141 -17.23 12.34 -3.46
N PRO A 142 -17.90 12.71 -4.56
CA PRO A 142 -18.10 11.81 -5.69
C PRO A 142 -16.78 11.47 -6.36
N LEU A 143 -16.65 10.24 -6.84
CA LEU A 143 -15.52 9.78 -7.63
C LEU A 143 -15.97 9.64 -9.08
N ALA A 144 -15.27 10.32 -9.99
CA ALA A 144 -15.51 10.16 -11.42
C ALA A 144 -15.03 8.78 -11.88
N VAL A 145 -15.95 7.82 -12.03
CA VAL A 145 -15.63 6.43 -12.43
C VAL A 145 -16.50 5.90 -13.59
N PRO A 146 -16.52 6.61 -14.74
CA PRO A 146 -17.30 6.17 -15.90
C PRO A 146 -16.88 4.77 -16.37
N ASP A 147 -17.82 3.90 -16.72
CA ASP A 147 -17.55 2.57 -17.28
C ASP A 147 -16.51 1.73 -16.50
N LEU A 148 -16.51 1.84 -15.17
CA LEU A 148 -15.52 1.22 -14.30
C LEU A 148 -15.37 -0.30 -14.53
N ALA A 149 -16.47 -1.00 -14.78
CA ALA A 149 -16.46 -2.43 -15.09
C ALA A 149 -15.66 -2.75 -16.36
N ALA A 150 -15.85 -1.98 -17.43
CA ALA A 150 -15.12 -2.15 -18.68
C ALA A 150 -13.63 -1.80 -18.51
N ALA A 151 -13.32 -0.73 -17.75
CA ALA A 151 -11.95 -0.35 -17.44
C ALA A 151 -11.23 -1.43 -16.61
N VAL A 152 -11.88 -2.04 -15.61
CA VAL A 152 -11.31 -3.15 -14.82
C VAL A 152 -11.13 -4.41 -15.67
N ALA A 153 -12.02 -4.69 -16.63
CA ALA A 153 -11.80 -5.77 -17.58
C ALA A 153 -10.54 -5.53 -18.44
N ALA A 154 -10.35 -4.32 -18.97
CA ALA A 154 -9.14 -3.93 -19.69
C ALA A 154 -7.88 -4.00 -18.82
N LEU A 155 -7.97 -3.58 -17.56
CA LEU A 155 -6.90 -3.72 -16.57
C LEU A 155 -6.48 -5.18 -16.35
N ARG A 156 -7.45 -6.09 -16.26
CA ARG A 156 -7.20 -7.54 -16.13
C ARG A 156 -6.55 -8.11 -17.39
N LEU A 157 -6.99 -7.69 -18.58
CA LEU A 157 -6.35 -8.08 -19.84
C LEU A 157 -4.90 -7.59 -19.91
N CYS A 158 -4.65 -6.34 -19.51
CA CYS A 158 -3.31 -5.78 -19.41
C CYS A 158 -2.41 -6.64 -18.49
N ALA A 159 -2.93 -7.05 -17.32
CA ALA A 159 -2.19 -7.87 -16.37
C ALA A 159 -1.98 -9.32 -16.84
N ALA A 160 -2.90 -9.86 -17.64
CA ALA A 160 -2.82 -11.22 -18.18
C ALA A 160 -1.94 -11.34 -19.44
N GLY A 161 -1.67 -10.24 -20.14
CA GLY A 161 -0.87 -10.25 -21.38
C GLY A 161 0.58 -10.69 -21.13
N PRO A 162 1.23 -11.36 -22.10
CA PRO A 162 2.59 -11.88 -21.94
C PRO A 162 3.53 -10.76 -21.50
N SER A 163 4.33 -11.04 -20.47
CA SER A 163 5.41 -10.17 -20.03
C SER A 163 6.46 -10.10 -21.14
N SER A 164 6.47 -9.00 -21.88
CA SER A 164 7.40 -8.76 -22.99
C SER A 164 8.78 -8.39 -22.47
N GLU A 165 9.49 -9.31 -21.83
CA GLU A 165 10.96 -9.23 -21.68
C GLU A 165 11.58 -10.62 -21.84
N PRO A 166 12.80 -10.71 -22.42
CA PRO A 166 13.54 -11.95 -22.51
C PRO A 166 13.78 -12.48 -21.09
N SER A 167 13.52 -13.76 -20.89
CA SER A 167 13.75 -14.49 -19.64
C SER A 167 15.22 -14.38 -19.22
N VAL A 168 15.56 -13.33 -18.49
CA VAL A 168 16.66 -13.35 -17.53
C VAL A 168 16.25 -14.35 -16.45
N ALA A 169 17.16 -15.26 -16.10
CA ALA A 169 16.93 -16.32 -15.13
C ALA A 169 16.10 -15.82 -13.94
N ALA A 170 14.99 -16.51 -13.67
CA ALA A 170 13.99 -16.13 -12.69
C ALA A 170 14.63 -15.66 -11.38
N GLU A 171 14.40 -14.39 -11.03
CA GLU A 171 14.60 -13.93 -9.66
C GLU A 171 13.68 -14.79 -8.76
N PRO A 172 14.17 -15.29 -7.60
CA PRO A 172 13.37 -16.14 -6.74
C PRO A 172 12.01 -15.49 -6.43
N PRO A 173 10.91 -16.24 -6.45
CA PRO A 173 9.59 -15.69 -6.19
C PRO A 173 9.61 -14.91 -4.86
N LEU A 174 9.21 -13.64 -4.91
CA LEU A 174 9.09 -12.79 -3.73
C LEU A 174 8.33 -13.54 -2.63
N PRO A 175 8.90 -13.66 -1.42
CA PRO A 175 8.36 -14.46 -0.34
C PRO A 175 6.93 -14.05 0.03
N PRO A 176 6.11 -14.98 0.55
CA PRO A 176 4.77 -14.67 1.05
C PRO A 176 4.81 -13.49 2.04
N ARG A 177 3.84 -12.56 1.91
CA ARG A 177 3.77 -11.34 2.73
C ARG A 177 3.82 -11.64 4.23
N ALA A 178 3.16 -12.71 4.66
CA ALA A 178 3.17 -13.18 6.05
C ALA A 178 4.58 -13.53 6.53
N ARG A 179 5.39 -14.18 5.69
CA ARG A 179 6.79 -14.52 5.99
C ARG A 179 7.70 -13.30 6.02
N MET A 180 7.50 -12.35 5.11
CA MET A 180 8.23 -11.07 5.13
C MET A 180 7.89 -10.25 6.38
N ALA A 181 6.62 -10.18 6.76
CA ALA A 181 6.17 -9.51 7.97
C ALA A 181 6.76 -10.18 9.23
N ALA A 182 6.70 -11.51 9.31
CA ALA A 182 7.31 -12.27 10.40
C ALA A 182 8.83 -12.00 10.47
N TYR A 183 9.54 -12.02 9.33
CA TYR A 183 10.97 -11.74 9.32
C TYR A 183 11.30 -10.32 9.77
N THR A 184 10.51 -9.33 9.36
CA THR A 184 10.69 -7.93 9.74
C THR A 184 10.50 -7.73 11.26
N VAL A 185 9.49 -8.38 11.85
CA VAL A 185 9.27 -8.35 13.31
C VAL A 185 10.38 -9.11 14.03
N GLY A 186 10.82 -10.25 13.51
CA GLY A 186 11.94 -10.99 14.07
C GLY A 186 13.26 -10.21 14.07
N LEU A 187 13.53 -9.41 13.02
CA LEU A 187 14.67 -8.49 13.00
C LEU A 187 14.57 -7.47 14.13
N ALA A 188 13.40 -6.85 14.34
CA ALA A 188 13.16 -5.91 15.43
C ALA A 188 13.38 -6.55 16.81
N LEU A 189 12.81 -7.75 17.04
CA LEU A 189 12.98 -8.52 18.27
C LEU A 189 14.44 -8.88 18.53
N GLN A 190 15.17 -9.37 17.52
CA GLN A 190 16.61 -9.65 17.64
C GLN A 190 17.41 -8.41 18.02
N GLY A 191 17.07 -7.26 17.45
CA GLY A 191 17.71 -6.00 17.82
C GLY A 191 17.47 -5.65 19.28
N VAL A 192 16.20 -5.62 19.72
CA VAL A 192 15.85 -5.34 21.12
C VAL A 192 16.50 -6.35 22.07
N LEU A 193 16.49 -7.65 21.78
CA LEU A 193 17.08 -8.68 22.65
C LEU A 193 18.61 -8.59 22.76
N ARG A 194 19.29 -8.01 21.77
CA ARG A 194 20.75 -7.79 21.76
C ARG A 194 21.16 -6.45 22.38
N THR A 195 20.41 -5.39 22.10
CA THR A 195 20.79 -4.02 22.49
C THR A 195 20.14 -3.58 23.80
N CYS A 196 18.98 -4.13 24.12
CA CYS A 196 18.23 -3.79 25.32
C CYS A 196 18.37 -4.93 26.32
N GLY A 197 18.53 -4.59 27.60
CA GLY A 197 18.50 -5.56 28.71
C GLY A 197 17.10 -6.15 28.97
N ALA A 198 16.29 -6.32 27.92
CA ALA A 198 14.94 -6.85 28.00
C ALA A 198 14.96 -8.28 28.56
N GLY A 199 14.04 -8.58 29.47
CA GLY A 199 13.98 -9.87 30.15
C GLY A 199 13.54 -10.96 29.18
N ALA A 200 14.46 -11.76 28.65
CA ALA A 200 14.12 -12.94 27.86
C ALA A 200 14.98 -14.11 28.30
N THR A 201 14.32 -15.25 28.49
CA THR A 201 14.97 -16.52 28.79
C THR A 201 15.81 -16.98 27.61
N ASP A 202 16.83 -17.80 27.87
CA ASP A 202 17.69 -18.36 26.82
C ASP A 202 16.87 -19.17 25.80
N ALA A 203 15.88 -19.93 26.27
CA ALA A 203 14.96 -20.67 25.42
C ALA A 203 14.15 -19.77 24.47
N GLN A 204 13.73 -18.58 24.91
CA GLN A 204 13.03 -17.62 24.05
C GLN A 204 13.98 -17.00 23.01
N ARG A 205 15.24 -16.71 23.38
CA ARG A 205 16.25 -16.19 22.45
C ARG A 205 16.58 -17.22 21.38
N GLU A 206 16.79 -18.47 21.77
CA GLU A 206 17.02 -19.58 20.85
C GLU A 206 15.83 -19.80 19.90
N ALA A 207 14.61 -19.74 20.40
CA ALA A 207 13.42 -19.90 19.56
C ALA A 207 13.27 -18.79 18.51
N VAL A 208 13.59 -17.54 18.87
CA VAL A 208 13.61 -16.41 17.92
C VAL A 208 14.69 -16.63 16.86
N GLU A 209 15.92 -16.98 17.27
CA GLU A 209 17.04 -17.23 16.35
C GLU A 209 16.76 -18.42 15.42
N ALA A 210 16.19 -19.51 15.92
CA ALA A 210 15.80 -20.68 15.12
C ALA A 210 14.76 -20.33 14.05
N LYS A 211 13.73 -19.55 14.43
CA LYS A 211 12.69 -19.12 13.49
C LYS A 211 13.24 -18.15 12.43
N MET A 212 14.14 -17.25 12.83
CA MET A 212 14.84 -16.37 11.89
C MET A 212 15.78 -17.14 10.96
N ALA A 213 16.46 -18.18 11.47
CA ALA A 213 17.28 -19.06 10.66
C ALA A 213 16.47 -19.81 9.60
N ALA A 214 15.25 -20.26 9.92
CA ALA A 214 14.37 -20.93 8.97
C ALA A 214 13.88 -20.01 7.84
N LEU A 215 13.66 -18.72 8.12
CA LEU A 215 13.17 -17.74 7.15
C LEU A 215 14.30 -17.10 6.32
N ARG A 216 15.52 -17.09 6.83
CA ARG A 216 16.68 -16.40 6.25
C ARG A 216 17.05 -16.82 4.82
N PRO A 217 17.02 -18.10 4.41
CA PRO A 217 17.31 -18.48 3.02
C PRO A 217 16.36 -17.82 2.00
N GLU A 218 15.11 -17.64 2.40
CA GLU A 218 14.07 -17.01 1.58
C GLU A 218 14.16 -15.48 1.63
N MET A 219 14.68 -14.91 2.71
CA MET A 219 14.74 -13.45 2.94
C MET A 219 16.10 -12.80 2.61
N ALA A 220 17.13 -13.60 2.38
CA ALA A 220 18.49 -13.14 2.10
C ALA A 220 18.58 -12.00 1.04
N PRO A 221 17.87 -12.05 -0.11
CA PRO A 221 17.93 -10.96 -1.09
C PRO A 221 17.26 -9.65 -0.63
N TYR A 222 16.40 -9.70 0.38
CA TYR A 222 15.61 -8.54 0.85
C TYR A 222 16.05 -8.01 2.22
N GLU A 223 16.89 -8.76 2.95
CA GLU A 223 17.23 -8.51 4.35
C GLU A 223 17.81 -7.11 4.59
N ALA A 224 18.68 -6.62 3.68
CA ALA A 224 19.28 -5.30 3.81
C ALA A 224 18.23 -4.17 3.76
N ALA A 225 17.26 -4.27 2.84
CA ALA A 225 16.17 -3.32 2.72
C ALA A 225 15.24 -3.37 3.93
N MET A 226 14.90 -4.59 4.38
CA MET A 226 14.06 -4.81 5.56
C MET A 226 14.71 -4.23 6.83
N ARG A 227 16.00 -4.48 7.06
CA ARG A 227 16.73 -3.92 8.20
C ARG A 227 16.76 -2.40 8.16
N ALA A 228 17.02 -1.80 7.00
CA ALA A 228 16.98 -0.34 6.85
C ALA A 228 15.59 0.24 7.16
N GLN A 229 14.53 -0.48 6.82
CA GLN A 229 13.15 -0.08 7.13
C GLN A 229 12.85 -0.17 8.63
N VAL A 230 13.24 -1.25 9.32
CA VAL A 230 13.06 -1.39 10.78
C VAL A 230 13.80 -0.29 11.53
N THR A 231 15.03 0.05 11.12
CA THR A 231 15.77 1.16 11.72
C THR A 231 15.03 2.49 11.54
N ARG A 232 14.52 2.75 10.33
CA ARG A 232 13.77 3.99 10.04
C ARG A 232 12.46 4.09 10.83
N SER A 233 11.75 2.99 11.02
CA SER A 233 10.47 2.96 11.76
C SER A 233 10.62 2.93 13.28
N ARG A 234 11.82 3.20 13.82
CA ARG A 234 12.15 3.11 15.26
C ARG A 234 11.94 1.71 15.87
N GLY A 235 11.96 0.66 15.05
CA GLY A 235 11.70 -0.72 15.47
C GLY A 235 12.75 -1.33 16.42
N PHE A 236 13.85 -0.63 16.70
CA PHE A 236 14.90 -1.05 17.63
C PHE A 236 14.89 -0.27 18.96
N THR A 237 13.83 0.49 19.24
CA THR A 237 13.75 1.23 20.50
C THR A 237 13.54 0.26 21.66
N CYS A 238 14.34 0.42 22.73
CA CYS A 238 14.17 -0.39 23.92
C CYS A 238 12.81 -0.15 24.57
N PRO A 239 12.09 -1.22 24.96
CA PRO A 239 10.83 -1.06 25.66
C PRO A 239 11.05 -0.30 26.97
N THR A 240 10.17 0.66 27.23
CA THR A 240 10.08 1.32 28.54
C THR A 240 9.42 0.38 29.55
N ALA A 241 9.55 0.65 30.85
CA ALA A 241 9.03 -0.25 31.90
C ALA A 241 7.52 -0.51 31.78
N ASP A 242 6.75 0.48 31.30
CA ASP A 242 5.31 0.39 31.04
C ASP A 242 4.96 -0.42 29.77
N LYS A 243 5.95 -0.69 28.92
CA LYS A 243 5.83 -1.45 27.66
C LYS A 243 6.42 -2.85 27.72
N GLU A 244 7.01 -3.23 28.85
CA GLU A 244 7.60 -4.56 29.05
C GLU A 244 6.57 -5.69 28.84
N ALA A 245 5.36 -5.57 29.38
CA ALA A 245 4.31 -6.58 29.22
C ALA A 245 3.86 -6.75 27.75
N GLU A 246 3.79 -5.65 27.00
CA GLU A 246 3.46 -5.66 25.57
C GLU A 246 4.56 -6.33 24.76
N PHE A 247 5.83 -6.06 25.10
CA PHE A 247 7.00 -6.72 24.51
C PHE A 247 7.02 -8.23 24.79
N GLN A 248 6.76 -8.65 26.04
CA GLN A 248 6.70 -10.08 26.40
C GLN A 248 5.61 -10.83 25.63
N GLU A 249 4.44 -10.21 25.46
CA GLU A 249 3.36 -10.81 24.68
C GLU A 249 3.69 -10.88 23.19
N ALA A 250 4.34 -9.85 22.63
CA ALA A 250 4.81 -9.87 21.24
C ALA A 250 5.86 -10.97 21.01
N LEU A 251 6.83 -11.10 21.93
CA LEU A 251 7.84 -12.16 21.91
C LEU A 251 7.19 -13.56 21.98
N ARG A 252 6.23 -13.75 22.91
CA ARG A 252 5.49 -15.01 23.06
C ARG A 252 4.73 -15.36 21.77
N ARG A 253 3.99 -14.41 21.20
CA ARG A 253 3.23 -14.61 19.96
C ARG A 253 4.15 -14.93 18.78
N PHE A 254 5.26 -14.22 18.67
CA PHE A 254 6.23 -14.46 17.60
C PHE A 254 6.81 -15.87 17.68
N ILE A 255 7.10 -16.37 18.88
CA ILE A 255 7.63 -17.73 19.07
C ILE A 255 6.54 -18.78 18.81
N THR A 256 5.31 -18.54 19.29
CA THR A 256 4.24 -19.57 19.32
C THR A 256 3.49 -19.70 17.99
N LEU A 257 3.24 -18.59 17.29
CA LEU A 257 2.42 -18.59 16.08
C LEU A 257 3.26 -18.93 14.84
N SER A 258 2.67 -19.61 13.86
CA SER A 258 3.27 -19.69 12.51
C SER A 258 3.32 -18.30 11.85
N PRO A 259 4.14 -18.08 10.81
CA PRO A 259 4.18 -16.81 10.08
C PRO A 259 2.80 -16.34 9.58
N ASP A 260 1.97 -17.26 9.09
CA ASP A 260 0.62 -16.96 8.56
C ASP A 260 -0.38 -16.62 9.68
N GLU A 261 -0.36 -17.35 10.79
CA GLU A 261 -1.18 -17.04 11.97
C GLU A 261 -0.76 -15.73 12.64
N PHE A 262 0.55 -15.45 12.65
CA PHE A 262 1.11 -14.22 13.18
C PHE A 262 0.69 -13.01 12.34
N ALA A 263 0.78 -13.11 11.01
CA ALA A 263 0.29 -12.07 10.10
C ALA A 263 -1.21 -11.83 10.28
N SER A 264 -2.01 -12.89 10.34
CA SER A 264 -3.45 -12.80 10.58
C SER A 264 -3.80 -12.22 11.96
N ALA A 265 -2.94 -12.41 12.98
CA ALA A 265 -3.13 -11.79 14.29
C ALA A 265 -2.81 -10.28 14.27
N ILE A 266 -1.78 -9.87 13.53
CA ILE A 266 -1.47 -8.45 13.32
C ILE A 266 -2.59 -7.75 12.55
N ASP A 267 -3.08 -8.36 11.48
CA ASP A 267 -4.16 -7.80 10.67
C ASP A 267 -5.43 -7.61 11.50
N ARG A 268 -5.82 -8.60 12.32
CA ARG A 268 -6.94 -8.47 13.27
C ARG A 268 -6.73 -7.40 14.34
N GLN A 269 -5.50 -7.21 14.83
CA GLN A 269 -5.20 -6.10 15.75
C GLN A 269 -5.27 -4.74 15.06
N ALA A 270 -4.90 -4.65 13.79
CA ALA A 270 -5.04 -3.44 13.00
C ALA A 270 -6.52 -3.10 12.70
N GLU A 271 -7.36 -4.11 12.49
CA GLU A 271 -8.82 -3.96 12.33
C GLU A 271 -9.53 -3.55 13.63
N ALA A 272 -9.02 -3.99 14.78
CA ALA A 272 -9.60 -3.67 16.10
C ALA A 272 -9.20 -2.29 16.65
N ALA A 273 -8.27 -1.58 16.00
CA ALA A 273 -7.89 -0.22 16.38
C ALA A 273 -8.96 0.78 15.90
N PRO A 274 -9.52 1.64 16.78
CA PRO A 274 -10.55 2.58 16.37
C PRO A 274 -9.98 3.61 15.37
N GLY A 275 -10.52 3.61 14.15
CA GLY A 275 -10.26 4.66 13.17
C GLY A 275 -10.93 5.96 13.60
N ALA A 276 -10.18 7.06 13.60
CA ALA A 276 -10.77 8.37 13.84
C ALA A 276 -11.68 8.76 12.65
N PRO A 277 -12.88 9.32 12.91
CA PRO A 277 -13.66 9.94 11.85
C PRO A 277 -12.86 11.09 11.22
N VAL A 278 -12.90 11.18 9.90
CA VAL A 278 -12.04 12.06 9.11
C VAL A 278 -12.85 13.19 8.50
N THR A 279 -12.52 14.42 8.85
CA THR A 279 -12.85 15.61 8.06
C THR A 279 -11.90 15.68 6.88
N LYS A 280 -12.36 16.10 5.68
CA LYS A 280 -11.44 16.41 4.58
C LYS A 280 -10.33 17.35 5.10
N PRO A 281 -9.04 17.02 4.92
CA PRO A 281 -7.94 17.92 5.27
C PRO A 281 -7.94 19.15 4.37
#